data_AF-A0A915XJ98-F1
#
_entry.id   AF-A0A915XJ98-F1
#
_cell.length_a   1.000
_cell.length_b   1.000
_cell.length_c   1.000
_cell.angle_alpha   90.00
_cell.angle_beta   90.00
_cell.angle_gamma   90.00
#
_symmetry.space_group_name_H-M   'P 1'
#
loop_
_entity.id
_entity.type
_entity.pdbx_description
1 polymer ?
#
loop_
_entity_poly.entity_id
_entity_poly.type
_entity_poly.pdbx_seq_one_letter_code
_entity_poly.pdbx_strand_id
1 'polypeptide(L)'
;MYPVCLDITGKLCVVVGGGRVARRKVRGLLEAGARVRVISPEATAELVHLARSGRIEWLDRPYRQGDLSGALLVFAATDNQQVQEAVRQEAEATGQLINVADDPGRCSFHVPAVVRRGR
;
A
#
# COMPACT_ATOMS: atom_id res chain seq x y z
N MET A 1 20.49 -0.94 -3.91
CA MET A 1 19.17 -1.03 -4.56
C MET A 1 19.36 -1.58 -5.95
N TYR A 2 18.55 -2.54 -6.38
CA TYR A 2 18.65 -3.18 -7.70
C TYR A 2 17.29 -3.04 -8.42
N PRO A 3 17.23 -2.50 -9.65
CA PRO A 3 15.97 -2.26 -10.34
C PRO A 3 15.33 -3.57 -10.79
N VAL A 4 14.06 -3.78 -10.46
CA VAL A 4 13.28 -4.95 -10.86
C VAL A 4 11.90 -4.53 -11.32
N CYS A 5 11.32 -5.28 -12.26
CA CYS A 5 9.89 -5.23 -12.55
C CYS A 5 9.23 -6.39 -11.80
N LEU A 6 8.23 -6.08 -10.97
CA LEU A 6 7.50 -7.08 -10.19
C LEU A 6 6.11 -7.28 -10.79
N ASP A 7 5.78 -8.51 -11.16
CA ASP A 7 4.40 -8.86 -11.50
C ASP A 7 3.59 -9.04 -10.21
N ILE A 8 2.61 -8.14 -10.02
CA ILE A 8 1.73 -8.12 -8.85
C ILE A 8 0.29 -8.48 -9.21
N THR A 9 0.05 -9.00 -10.42
CA THR A 9 -1.28 -9.41 -10.87
C THR A 9 -1.88 -10.45 -9.91
N GLY A 10 -3.05 -10.15 -9.36
CA GLY A 10 -3.74 -11.00 -8.38
C GLY A 10 -3.07 -11.09 -7.00
N LYS A 11 -1.93 -10.43 -6.77
CA LYS A 11 -1.23 -10.45 -5.48
C LYS A 11 -1.86 -9.44 -4.52
N LEU A 12 -1.92 -9.81 -3.24
CA LEU A 12 -2.42 -8.91 -2.19
C LEU A 12 -1.40 -7.79 -1.95
N CYS A 13 -1.86 -6.55 -2.04
CA CYS A 13 -1.10 -5.36 -1.67
C CYS A 13 -1.87 -4.58 -0.61
N VAL A 14 -1.23 -4.30 0.52
CA VAL A 14 -1.85 -3.58 1.65
C VAL A 14 -1.38 -2.14 1.65
N VAL A 15 -2.31 -1.21 1.81
CA VAL A 15 -2.06 0.22 1.96
C VAL A 15 -2.63 0.68 3.32
N VAL A 16 -1.76 1.10 4.23
CA VAL A 16 -2.15 1.61 5.54
C VAL A 16 -2.24 3.13 5.48
N GLY A 17 -3.41 3.68 5.76
CA GLY A 17 -3.77 5.09 5.54
C GLY A 17 -4.74 5.29 4.39
N GLY A 18 -5.57 6.33 4.47
CA GLY A 18 -6.63 6.61 3.48
C GLY A 18 -6.57 8.01 2.87
N GLY A 19 -5.44 8.72 3.02
CA GLY A 19 -5.23 10.06 2.48
C GLY A 19 -4.85 10.10 0.99
N ARG A 20 -4.35 11.25 0.53
CA ARG A 20 -3.97 11.49 -0.88
C ARG A 20 -2.85 10.55 -1.36
N VAL A 21 -1.88 10.25 -0.49
CA VAL A 21 -0.76 9.35 -0.81
C VAL A 21 -1.29 7.93 -1.02
N ALA A 22 -2.11 7.42 -0.09
CA ALA A 22 -2.74 6.11 -0.19
C ALA A 22 -3.53 5.96 -1.50
N ARG A 23 -4.38 6.95 -1.83
CA ARG A 23 -5.13 6.99 -3.09
C ARG A 23 -4.25 6.85 -4.33
N ARG A 24 -3.11 7.57 -4.39
CA ARG A 24 -2.16 7.47 -5.51
C ARG A 24 -1.57 6.06 -5.63
N LYS A 25 -1.23 5.44 -4.50
CA LYS A 25 -0.69 4.06 -4.47
C LYS A 25 -1.75 3.05 -4.91
N VAL A 26 -2.96 3.14 -4.37
CA VAL A 26 -4.10 2.27 -4.72
C VAL A 26 -4.37 2.29 -6.23
N ARG A 27 -4.39 3.48 -6.86
CA ARG A 27 -4.62 3.57 -8.31
C ARG A 27 -3.55 2.82 -9.12
N GLY A 28 -2.28 3.04 -8.80
CA GLY A 28 -1.18 2.35 -9.49
C GLY A 28 -1.21 0.83 -9.30
N LEU A 29 -1.56 0.37 -8.09
CA LEU A 29 -1.71 -1.05 -7.78
C LEU A 29 -2.87 -1.69 -8.55
N LEU A 30 -4.02 -1.03 -8.61
CA LEU A 30 -5.18 -1.50 -9.37
C LEU A 30 -4.90 -1.56 -10.87
N GLU A 31 -4.21 -0.56 -11.43
CA GLU A 31 -3.79 -0.58 -12.83
C GLU A 31 -2.83 -1.73 -13.15
N ALA A 32 -2.05 -2.18 -12.16
CA ALA A 32 -1.15 -3.33 -12.26
C ALA A 32 -1.83 -4.67 -11.90
N GLY A 33 -3.16 -4.68 -11.72
CA GLY A 33 -3.93 -5.90 -11.49
C GLY A 33 -3.83 -6.49 -10.07
N ALA A 34 -3.32 -5.74 -9.10
CA ALA A 34 -3.21 -6.21 -7.72
C ALA A 34 -4.58 -6.31 -7.02
N ARG A 35 -4.67 -7.22 -6.05
CA ARG A 35 -5.76 -7.23 -5.05
C ARG A 35 -5.39 -6.23 -3.95
N VAL A 36 -6.15 -5.15 -3.83
CA VAL A 36 -5.77 -4.05 -2.92
C VAL A 36 -6.64 -4.04 -1.67
N ARG A 37 -5.99 -4.02 -0.51
CA ARG A 37 -6.61 -3.76 0.80
C ARG A 37 -6.14 -2.42 1.35
N VAL A 38 -7.07 -1.60 1.79
CA VAL A 38 -6.81 -0.32 2.47
C VAL A 38 -7.22 -0.44 3.93
N ILE A 39 -6.37 0.00 4.85
CA ILE A 39 -6.64 -0.02 6.30
C ILE A 39 -6.49 1.39 6.83
N SER A 40 -7.61 2.02 7.19
CA SER A 40 -7.63 3.36 7.74
C SER A 40 -8.99 3.70 8.32
N PRO A 41 -9.07 4.42 9.46
CA PRO A 41 -10.34 4.91 10.01
C PRO A 41 -10.95 6.05 9.19
N GLU A 42 -10.18 6.62 8.25
CA GLU A 42 -10.65 7.68 7.36
C GLU A 42 -10.14 7.40 5.96
N ALA A 43 -10.97 7.65 4.94
CA ALA A 43 -10.60 7.45 3.56
C ALA A 43 -11.13 8.58 2.68
N THR A 44 -10.35 8.99 1.67
CA THR A 44 -10.84 9.92 0.64
C THR A 44 -12.10 9.38 -0.05
N ALA A 45 -12.97 10.27 -0.51
CA ALA A 45 -14.20 9.90 -1.21
C ALA A 45 -13.96 8.92 -2.39
N GLU A 46 -12.83 9.04 -3.09
CA GLU A 46 -12.44 8.12 -4.16
C GLU A 46 -12.17 6.71 -3.66
N LEU A 47 -11.45 6.56 -2.53
CA LEU A 47 -11.22 5.25 -1.91
C LEU A 47 -12.52 4.62 -1.40
N VAL A 48 -13.40 5.43 -0.80
CA VAL A 48 -14.73 4.97 -0.39
C VAL A 48 -15.54 4.48 -1.59
N HIS A 49 -15.50 5.20 -2.72
CA HIS A 49 -16.17 4.80 -3.96
C HIS A 49 -15.60 3.50 -4.54
N LEU A 50 -14.27 3.35 -4.55
CA LEU A 50 -13.60 2.11 -4.98
C LEU A 50 -13.98 0.92 -4.09
N ALA A 51 -14.10 1.13 -2.77
CA ALA A 51 -14.53 0.09 -1.85
C ALA A 51 -15.99 -0.32 -2.10
N ARG A 52 -16.89 0.66 -2.25
CA ARG A 52 -18.31 0.43 -2.55
C ARG A 52 -18.56 -0.27 -3.89
N SER A 53 -17.69 -0.04 -4.88
CA SER A 53 -17.74 -0.72 -6.17
C SER A 53 -17.04 -2.10 -6.16
N GLY A 54 -16.55 -2.56 -5.01
CA GLY A 54 -15.89 -3.86 -4.87
C GLY A 54 -14.50 -3.93 -5.50
N ARG A 55 -13.91 -2.79 -5.88
CA ARG A 55 -12.59 -2.72 -6.53
C ARG A 55 -11.44 -2.87 -5.53
N ILE A 56 -11.66 -2.50 -4.28
CA ILE A 56 -10.73 -2.67 -3.17
C ILE A 56 -11.47 -3.22 -1.95
N GLU A 57 -10.72 -3.86 -1.06
CA GLU A 57 -11.18 -4.13 0.31
C GLU A 57 -10.79 -2.93 1.19
N TRP A 58 -11.75 -2.28 1.84
CA TRP A 58 -11.45 -1.23 2.82
C TRP A 58 -11.86 -1.68 4.22
N LEU A 59 -10.88 -1.70 5.12
CA LEU A 59 -11.07 -1.91 6.54
C LEU A 59 -11.13 -0.55 7.23
N ASP A 60 -12.36 -0.12 7.55
CA ASP A 60 -12.64 1.15 8.24
C ASP A 60 -12.30 1.05 9.74
N ARG A 61 -11.00 1.03 10.03
CA ARG A 61 -10.44 0.98 11.37
C ARG A 61 -8.94 1.31 11.38
N PRO A 62 -8.35 1.57 12.56
CA PRO A 62 -6.91 1.61 12.72
C PRO A 62 -6.25 0.27 12.38
N TYR A 63 -4.98 0.34 11.95
CA TYR A 63 -4.11 -0.82 11.74
C TYR A 63 -3.89 -1.61 13.04
N ARG A 64 -3.76 -2.92 12.90
CA ARG A 64 -3.49 -3.89 13.97
C ARG A 64 -2.46 -4.90 13.49
N GLN A 65 -1.67 -5.43 14.41
CA GLN A 65 -0.70 -6.47 14.08
C GLN A 65 -1.39 -7.70 13.46
N GLY A 66 -0.81 -8.24 12.40
CA GLY A 66 -1.33 -9.38 11.63
C GLY A 66 -2.10 -8.97 10.37
N ASP A 67 -2.39 -7.68 10.22
CA ASP A 67 -3.08 -7.14 9.04
C ASP A 67 -2.30 -7.30 7.73
N LEU A 68 -0.97 -7.48 7.82
CA LEU A 68 -0.09 -7.63 6.65
C LEU A 68 -0.01 -9.09 6.17
N SER A 69 -0.70 -10.01 6.85
CA SER A 69 -0.67 -11.43 6.52
C SER A 69 -1.09 -11.69 5.07
N GLY A 70 -0.22 -12.41 4.35
CA GLY A 70 -0.40 -12.76 2.94
C GLY A 70 -0.16 -11.62 1.94
N ALA A 71 0.21 -10.41 2.39
CA ALA A 71 0.55 -9.31 1.51
C ALA A 71 1.92 -9.53 0.85
N LEU A 72 2.05 -9.18 -0.42
CA LEU A 72 3.34 -9.12 -1.12
C LEU A 72 3.99 -7.74 -0.93
N LEU A 73 3.22 -6.69 -1.15
CA LEU A 73 3.63 -5.29 -0.99
C LEU A 73 2.82 -4.62 0.12
N VAL A 74 3.50 -3.81 0.92
CA VAL A 74 2.91 -3.00 1.99
C VAL A 74 3.30 -1.54 1.79
N PHE A 75 2.34 -0.64 1.91
CA PHE A 75 2.56 0.80 1.84
C PHE A 75 2.09 1.46 3.14
N ALA A 76 3.02 2.02 3.91
CA ALA A 76 2.69 2.87 5.05
C ALA A 76 2.49 4.31 4.55
N ALA A 77 1.23 4.69 4.32
CA ALA A 77 0.80 5.95 3.71
C ALA A 77 -0.09 6.76 4.67
N THR A 78 0.34 6.89 5.91
CA THR A 78 -0.31 7.63 7.01
C THR A 78 0.67 8.60 7.65
N ASP A 79 0.20 9.74 8.16
CA ASP A 79 1.04 10.71 8.87
C ASP A 79 1.34 10.31 10.33
N ASN A 80 0.74 9.22 10.82
CA ASN A 80 0.99 8.72 12.16
C ASN A 80 2.29 7.88 12.21
N GLN A 81 3.34 8.46 12.79
CA GLN A 81 4.66 7.82 12.91
C GLN A 81 4.62 6.50 13.69
N GLN A 82 3.78 6.37 14.71
CA GLN A 82 3.67 5.13 15.49
C GLN A 82 3.08 4.00 14.63
N VAL A 83 2.09 4.33 13.79
CA VAL A 83 1.52 3.36 12.85
C VAL A 83 2.53 2.99 11.77
N GLN A 84 3.27 3.96 11.21
CA GLN A 84 4.32 3.67 10.23
C GLN A 84 5.37 2.69 10.80
N GLU A 85 5.83 2.93 12.03
CA GLU A 85 6.82 2.08 12.68
C GLU A 85 6.28 0.69 12.97
N ALA A 86 5.04 0.55 13.44
CA ALA A 86 4.42 -0.75 13.69
C ALA A 86 4.27 -1.57 12.39
N VAL A 87 3.82 -0.93 11.30
CA VAL A 87 3.72 -1.56 9.97
C VAL A 87 5.09 -2.00 9.46
N ARG A 88 6.13 -1.17 9.67
CA ARG A 88 7.52 -1.49 9.30
C ARG A 88 8.03 -2.70 10.04
N GLN A 89 7.89 -2.72 11.36
CA GLN A 89 8.34 -3.84 12.19
C GLN A 89 7.67 -5.15 11.81
N GLU A 90 6.35 -5.15 11.58
CA GLU A 90 5.64 -6.36 11.13
C GLU A 90 6.12 -6.80 9.73
N ALA A 91 6.24 -5.86 8.78
CA ALA A 91 6.65 -6.17 7.42
C ALA A 91 8.07 -6.77 7.38
N GLU A 92 9.00 -6.24 8.17
CA GLU A 92 10.36 -6.78 8.28
C GLU A 92 10.38 -8.15 8.95
N ALA A 93 9.64 -8.32 10.04
CA ALA A 93 9.58 -9.58 10.77
C ALA A 93 8.94 -10.71 9.95
N THR A 94 8.04 -10.40 9.02
CA THR A 94 7.29 -11.40 8.23
C THR A 94 7.66 -11.42 6.74
N GLY A 95 8.62 -10.59 6.31
CA GLY A 95 9.28 -10.69 5.01
C GLY A 95 8.57 -9.98 3.85
N GLN A 96 7.60 -9.11 4.11
CA GLN A 96 6.92 -8.32 3.08
C GLN A 96 7.79 -7.15 2.61
N LEU A 97 7.64 -6.78 1.34
CA LEU A 97 8.26 -5.58 0.80
C LEU A 97 7.46 -4.36 1.28
N ILE A 98 8.11 -3.41 1.97
CA ILE A 98 7.50 -2.22 2.52
C ILE A 98 8.01 -0.94 1.87
N ASN A 99 7.07 -0.04 1.57
CA ASN A 99 7.32 1.33 1.17
C ASN A 99 6.68 2.28 2.19
N VAL A 100 7.51 3.05 2.90
CA VAL A 100 7.06 4.10 3.82
C VAL A 100 7.00 5.42 3.04
N ALA A 101 5.86 6.10 3.08
CA ALA A 101 5.71 7.39 2.43
C ALA A 101 6.64 8.43 3.07
N ASP A 102 7.31 9.23 2.24
CA ASP A 102 8.15 10.36 2.64
C ASP A 102 9.34 10.04 3.58
N ASP A 103 9.67 8.76 3.79
CA ASP A 103 10.90 8.30 4.47
C ASP A 103 11.67 7.29 3.60
N PRO A 104 12.58 7.77 2.73
CA PRO A 104 13.38 6.90 1.87
C PRO A 104 14.32 5.96 2.65
N GLY A 105 14.70 6.30 3.88
CA GLY A 105 15.64 5.51 4.70
C GLY A 105 15.00 4.25 5.29
N ARG A 106 13.66 4.18 5.31
CA ARG A 106 12.88 3.07 5.90
C ARG A 106 12.13 2.22 4.87
N CYS A 107 12.46 2.35 3.59
CA CYS A 107 11.84 1.59 2.51
C CYS A 107 12.69 0.36 2.13
N SER A 108 12.08 -0.82 2.03
CA SER A 108 12.73 -1.99 1.41
C SER A 108 12.55 -2.04 -0.11
N PHE A 109 11.61 -1.26 -0.66
CA PHE A 109 11.51 -0.97 -2.09
C PHE A 109 11.03 0.45 -2.38
N HIS A 110 11.34 0.94 -3.58
CA HIS A 110 10.91 2.26 -4.05
C HIS A 110 10.08 2.11 -5.32
N VAL A 111 9.06 2.97 -5.45
CA VAL A 111 8.26 3.08 -6.67
C VAL A 111 8.85 4.21 -7.50
N PRO A 112 9.57 3.93 -8.60
CA PRO A 112 10.11 4.98 -9.46
C PRO A 112 8.98 5.74 -10.15
N ALA A 113 9.28 6.94 -10.65
CA ALA A 113 8.37 7.63 -11.56
C ALA A 113 8.24 6.80 -12.85
N VAL A 114 7.07 6.17 -13.04
CA VAL A 114 6.81 5.38 -14.24
C VAL A 114 6.36 6.31 -15.36
N VAL A 115 7.20 6.48 -16.38
CA VAL A 115 6.80 7.07 -17.66
C VAL A 115 6.32 5.94 -18.57
N ARG A 116 5.02 5.84 -18.79
CA ARG A 116 4.46 4.94 -19.83
C ARG A 116 4.58 5.63 -21.18
N ARG A 117 5.52 5.20 -22.04
CA ARG A 117 5.58 5.63 -23.45
C ARG A 117 4.77 4.66 -24.31
N GLY A 118 3.62 5.12 -24.81
CA GLY A 118 2.90 4.55 -25.96
C GLY A 118 2.13 3.24 -25.71
N ARG A 119 1.13 3.03 -26.57
CA ARG A 119 0.51 1.73 -26.86
C ARG A 119 1.21 1.13 -28.07
#